data_AF-A0A7J3AE80-F1
#
_entry.id   AF-A0A7J3AE80-F1
#
_cell.length_a   1.000
_cell.length_b   1.000
_cell.length_c   1.000
_cell.angle_alpha   90.00
_cell.angle_beta   90.00
_cell.angle_gamma   90.00
#
_symmetry.space_group_name_H-M   'P 1'
#
loop_
_entity.id
_entity.type
_entity.pdbx_description
1 polymer ?
#
loop_
_entity_poly.entity_id
_entity_poly.type
_entity_poly.pdbx_seq_one_letter_code
_entity_poly.pdbx_strand_id
1 'polypeptide(L)'
;MESADAAREVINALLLLPSPTREDVHHIKTQVAAKLQLKRIPSNAEIIAALHPEEKRRLLPLLRRKATRTISGVTVIAVMTKPQPCPQLEPCAYCPGGPAQGVPQSYTGHEPAAMRGSQNSYDPYLQVKSRIDQLSAIGHRVDKVELIVMGGTFPATPLEYQTWFIQRCLDAITSVTSSSLEEAKSEAETSRIRN
;
A
#
# COMPACT_ATOMS: atom_id res chain seq x y z
N MET A 1 -27.56 1.74 9.37
CA MET A 1 -26.81 1.03 10.42
C MET A 1 -25.40 0.81 9.90
N GLU A 2 -24.41 1.30 10.64
CA GLU A 2 -23.09 1.60 10.11
C GLU A 2 -22.18 0.37 10.05
N SER A 3 -21.17 0.44 9.18
CA SER A 3 -20.16 -0.60 9.03
C SER A 3 -19.36 -0.87 10.32
N ALA A 4 -19.33 0.08 11.25
CA ALA A 4 -18.62 -0.02 12.52
C ALA A 4 -19.31 -1.00 13.49
N ASP A 5 -20.64 -0.94 13.60
CA ASP A 5 -21.43 -1.83 14.45
C ASP A 5 -21.30 -3.28 13.99
N ALA A 6 -21.30 -3.49 12.67
CA ALA A 6 -21.11 -4.81 12.07
C ALA A 6 -19.72 -5.39 12.34
N ALA A 7 -18.67 -4.56 12.25
CA ALA A 7 -17.30 -4.99 12.56
C ALA A 7 -17.17 -5.42 14.03
N ARG A 8 -17.81 -4.68 14.94
CA ARG A 8 -17.78 -5.01 16.37
C ARG A 8 -18.49 -6.33 16.68
N GLU A 9 -19.67 -6.55 16.10
CA GLU A 9 -20.44 -7.79 16.26
C GLU A 9 -19.65 -9.02 15.77
N VAL A 10 -18.98 -8.90 14.61
CA VAL A 10 -18.10 -9.96 14.09
C VAL A 10 -16.97 -10.29 15.07
N ILE A 11 -16.36 -9.28 15.68
CA ILE A 11 -15.25 -9.49 16.62
C ILE A 11 -15.75 -10.16 17.90
N ASN A 12 -16.87 -9.72 18.44
CA ASN A 12 -17.47 -10.33 19.64
C ASN A 12 -17.77 -11.82 19.39
N ALA A 13 -18.36 -12.16 18.24
CA ALA A 13 -18.62 -13.54 17.87
C ALA A 13 -17.33 -14.39 17.73
N LEU A 14 -16.27 -13.82 17.16
CA LEU A 14 -14.97 -14.50 17.04
C LEU A 14 -14.29 -14.73 18.38
N LEU A 15 -14.44 -13.81 19.35
CA LEU A 15 -13.82 -13.93 20.67
C LEU A 15 -14.45 -15.03 21.53
N LEU A 16 -15.73 -15.34 21.30
CA LEU A 16 -16.46 -16.43 21.98
C LEU A 16 -15.95 -17.82 21.57
N LEU A 17 -15.36 -17.96 20.38
CA LEU A 17 -14.81 -19.23 19.91
C LEU A 17 -13.43 -19.48 20.52
N PRO A 18 -13.16 -20.63 21.18
CA PRO A 18 -11.88 -20.88 21.83
C PRO A 18 -10.70 -20.86 20.85
N SER A 19 -10.87 -21.40 19.63
CA SER A 19 -9.86 -21.42 18.57
C SER A 19 -10.50 -21.10 17.21
N PRO A 20 -10.66 -19.80 16.86
CA PRO A 20 -11.30 -19.41 15.61
C PRO A 20 -10.39 -19.66 14.41
N THR A 21 -10.99 -20.12 13.32
CA THR A 21 -10.32 -20.40 12.04
C THR A 21 -10.63 -19.32 10.99
N ARG A 22 -9.96 -19.40 9.84
CA ARG A 22 -10.27 -18.50 8.70
C ARG A 22 -11.65 -18.75 8.10
N GLU A 23 -12.14 -19.97 8.19
CA GLU A 23 -13.48 -20.33 7.72
C GLU A 23 -14.54 -19.74 8.65
N ASP A 24 -14.33 -19.78 9.96
CA ASP A 24 -15.20 -19.12 10.94
C ASP A 24 -15.29 -17.62 10.69
N VAL A 25 -14.18 -16.96 10.38
CA VAL A 25 -14.18 -15.54 9.99
C VAL A 25 -15.08 -15.31 8.79
N HIS A 26 -15.01 -16.15 7.75
CA HIS A 26 -15.87 -16.00 6.58
C HIS A 26 -17.34 -16.23 6.91
N HIS A 27 -17.64 -17.29 7.67
CA HIS A 27 -19.00 -17.65 8.05
C HIS A 27 -19.66 -16.58 8.92
N ILE A 28 -18.99 -16.15 9.98
CA ILE A 28 -19.48 -15.13 10.92
C ILE A 28 -19.73 -13.81 10.21
N LYS A 29 -18.83 -13.40 9.31
CA LYS A 29 -19.02 -12.17 8.52
C LYS A 29 -20.28 -12.21 7.68
N THR A 30 -20.56 -13.35 7.05
CA THR A 30 -21.76 -13.54 6.23
C THR A 30 -23.01 -13.59 7.10
N GLN A 31 -22.97 -14.28 8.24
CA GLN A 31 -24.08 -14.32 9.21
C GLN A 31 -24.42 -12.94 9.76
N VAL A 32 -23.42 -12.16 10.19
CA VAL A 32 -23.63 -10.80 10.70
C VAL A 32 -24.16 -9.88 9.61
N ALA A 33 -23.64 -9.98 8.38
CA ALA A 33 -24.16 -9.20 7.26
C ALA A 33 -25.63 -9.51 6.95
N ALA A 34 -26.03 -10.78 7.02
CA ALA A 34 -27.42 -11.19 6.86
C ALA A 34 -28.32 -10.70 8.02
N LYS A 35 -27.87 -10.90 9.27
CA LYS A 35 -28.60 -10.48 10.48
C LYS A 35 -28.86 -8.98 10.49
N LEU A 36 -27.88 -8.17 10.09
CA LEU A 36 -27.96 -6.71 10.06
C LEU A 36 -28.45 -6.15 8.71
N GLN A 37 -28.84 -7.02 7.77
CA GLN A 37 -29.32 -6.67 6.42
C GLN A 37 -28.38 -5.70 5.68
N LEU A 38 -27.08 -5.93 5.78
CA LEU A 38 -26.07 -5.06 5.16
C LEU A 38 -26.03 -5.28 3.65
N LYS A 39 -25.90 -4.18 2.89
CA LYS A 39 -25.67 -4.24 1.43
C LYS A 39 -24.35 -4.90 1.04
N ARG A 40 -23.38 -4.94 1.97
CA ARG A 40 -22.06 -5.53 1.75
C ARG A 40 -21.55 -6.22 3.01
N ILE A 41 -20.75 -7.25 2.81
CA ILE A 41 -20.03 -7.92 3.90
C ILE A 41 -18.87 -7.01 4.36
N PRO A 42 -18.67 -6.80 5.68
CA PRO A 42 -17.54 -6.02 6.17
C PRO A 42 -16.22 -6.64 5.69
N SER A 43 -15.27 -5.79 5.30
CA SER A 43 -13.93 -6.22 4.88
C SER A 43 -13.07 -6.58 6.10
N ASN A 44 -12.00 -7.36 5.87
CA ASN A 44 -11.06 -7.64 6.96
C ASN A 44 -10.37 -6.36 7.46
N ALA A 45 -10.17 -5.37 6.60
CA ALA A 45 -9.58 -4.08 6.99
C ALA A 45 -10.49 -3.32 7.97
N GLU A 46 -11.81 -3.31 7.73
CA GLU A 46 -12.78 -2.69 8.64
C GLU A 46 -12.83 -3.40 10.00
N ILE A 47 -12.74 -4.73 9.99
CA ILE A 47 -12.67 -5.52 11.22
C ILE A 47 -11.35 -5.21 11.97
N ILE A 48 -10.21 -5.18 11.26
CA ILE A 48 -8.90 -4.88 11.86
C ILE A 48 -8.87 -3.48 12.47
N ALA A 49 -9.48 -2.49 11.81
CA ALA A 49 -9.57 -1.12 12.30
C ALA A 49 -10.37 -1.01 13.61
N ALA A 50 -11.37 -1.89 13.81
CA ALA A 50 -12.18 -1.93 15.03
C ALA A 50 -11.54 -2.72 16.20
N LEU A 51 -10.43 -3.43 16.00
CA LEU A 51 -9.82 -4.24 17.07
C LEU A 51 -9.17 -3.39 18.16
N HIS A 52 -9.44 -3.75 19.42
CA HIS A 52 -8.69 -3.26 20.59
C HIS A 52 -7.30 -3.92 20.70
N PRO A 53 -6.34 -3.31 21.43
CA PRO A 53 -4.97 -3.84 21.53
C PRO A 53 -4.88 -5.30 22.00
N GLU A 54 -5.76 -5.72 22.92
CA GLU A 54 -5.79 -7.09 23.43
C GLU A 54 -6.34 -8.08 22.38
N GLU A 55 -7.37 -7.67 21.64
CA GLU A 55 -8.00 -8.46 20.58
C GLU A 55 -7.06 -8.66 19.39
N LYS A 56 -6.23 -7.65 19.08
CA LYS A 56 -5.24 -7.70 17.99
C LYS A 56 -4.30 -8.90 18.15
N ARG A 57 -3.88 -9.23 19.38
CA ARG A 57 -2.97 -10.38 19.61
C ARG A 57 -3.59 -11.70 19.15
N ARG A 58 -4.90 -11.87 19.33
CA ARG A 58 -5.62 -13.12 19.03
C ARG A 58 -6.17 -13.16 17.61
N LEU A 59 -6.74 -12.06 17.11
CA LEU A 59 -7.50 -12.07 15.84
C LEU A 59 -6.72 -11.55 14.63
N LEU A 60 -5.69 -10.72 14.81
CA LEU A 60 -4.92 -10.18 13.68
C LEU A 60 -4.26 -11.27 12.80
N PRO A 61 -3.68 -12.36 13.36
CA PRO A 61 -3.11 -13.44 12.55
C PRO A 61 -4.14 -14.13 11.65
N LEU A 62 -5.40 -14.19 12.07
CA LEU A 62 -6.51 -14.80 11.33
C LEU A 62 -7.06 -13.86 10.24
N LEU A 63 -7.19 -12.57 10.57
CA LEU A 63 -7.76 -11.56 9.67
C LEU A 63 -6.77 -11.13 8.57
N ARG A 64 -5.47 -11.32 8.77
CA ARG A 64 -4.43 -11.01 7.78
C ARG A 64 -4.48 -12.00 6.60
N ARG A 65 -4.93 -11.53 5.43
CA ARG A 65 -5.20 -12.34 4.22
C ARG A 65 -3.99 -13.06 3.63
N LYS A 66 -2.75 -12.66 3.96
CA LYS A 66 -1.52 -13.38 3.59
C LYS A 66 -0.48 -13.15 4.68
N ALA A 67 0.08 -14.22 5.23
CA ALA A 67 1.39 -14.10 5.87
C ALA A 67 2.39 -13.94 4.72
N THR A 68 2.74 -12.71 4.37
CA THR A 68 3.84 -12.51 3.41
C THR A 68 5.06 -13.17 4.02
N ARG A 69 5.72 -14.07 3.29
CA ARG A 69 7.05 -14.60 3.65
C ARG A 69 8.08 -13.49 3.47
N THR A 70 7.96 -12.39 4.21
CA THR A 70 9.06 -11.46 4.38
C THR A 70 9.97 -12.09 5.42
N ILE A 71 10.86 -13.00 4.98
CA ILE A 71 11.87 -13.66 5.82
C ILE A 71 12.74 -12.60 6.54
N SER A 72 12.91 -11.41 5.93
CA SER A 72 13.64 -10.26 6.48
C SER A 72 12.75 -9.17 7.13
N GLY A 73 11.43 -9.29 7.04
CA GLY A 73 10.49 -8.23 7.48
C GLY A 73 10.47 -6.96 6.62
N VAL A 74 11.17 -6.93 5.48
CA VAL A 74 11.23 -5.77 4.58
C VAL A 74 9.97 -5.69 3.70
N THR A 75 9.33 -4.52 3.69
CA THR A 75 8.15 -4.21 2.90
C THR A 75 8.55 -3.54 1.60
N VAL A 76 8.31 -4.20 0.47
CA VAL A 76 8.58 -3.61 -0.85
C VAL A 76 7.47 -2.61 -1.23
N ILE A 77 7.86 -1.36 -1.48
CA ILE A 77 6.98 -0.30 -1.99
C ILE A 77 7.48 0.11 -3.36
N ALA A 78 6.69 -0.24 -4.37
CA ALA A 78 7.01 0.05 -5.76
C ALA A 78 6.18 1.25 -6.24
N VAL A 79 6.86 2.31 -6.67
CA VAL A 79 6.29 3.61 -7.11
C VAL A 79 6.54 3.82 -8.59
N MET A 80 5.60 4.44 -9.29
CA MET A 80 5.69 4.74 -10.71
C MET A 80 6.00 6.22 -10.94
N THR A 81 6.97 6.50 -11.79
CA THR A 81 7.26 7.88 -12.20
C THR A 81 6.18 8.38 -13.16
N LYS A 82 6.07 9.70 -13.32
CA LYS A 82 5.23 10.29 -14.36
C LYS A 82 5.62 9.73 -15.74
N PRO A 83 4.65 9.53 -16.66
CA PRO A 83 4.95 9.18 -18.04
C PRO A 83 5.89 10.22 -18.67
N GLN A 84 7.06 9.76 -19.10
CA GLN A 84 8.09 10.56 -19.75
C GLN A 84 8.55 9.86 -21.04
N PRO A 85 8.81 10.60 -22.12
CA PRO A 85 9.24 10.00 -23.38
C PRO A 85 10.59 9.29 -23.22
N CYS A 86 10.85 8.37 -24.14
CA CYS A 86 12.17 7.74 -24.26
C CYS A 86 13.22 8.82 -24.58
N PRO A 87 14.44 8.74 -24.02
CA PRO A 87 15.55 9.62 -24.44
C PRO A 87 16.01 9.36 -25.88
N GLN A 88 15.66 8.20 -26.45
CA GLN A 88 15.90 7.90 -27.86
C GLN A 88 14.85 8.60 -28.73
N LEU A 89 15.22 8.91 -29.98
CA LEU A 89 14.33 9.56 -30.95
C LEU A 89 13.02 8.78 -31.13
N GLU A 90 13.10 7.45 -31.14
CA GLU A 90 11.95 6.55 -31.23
C GLU A 90 12.02 5.52 -30.10
N PRO A 91 10.88 5.14 -29.49
CA PRO A 91 10.81 4.01 -28.58
C PRO A 91 11.25 2.70 -29.24
N CYS A 92 11.75 1.75 -28.46
CA CYS A 92 12.11 0.42 -28.98
C CYS A 92 10.88 -0.25 -29.64
N ALA A 93 11.09 -0.99 -30.73
CA ALA A 93 10.02 -1.64 -31.50
C ALA A 93 9.09 -2.54 -30.66
N TYR A 94 9.62 -3.15 -29.60
CA TYR A 94 8.88 -4.03 -28.70
C TYR A 94 8.41 -3.36 -27.40
N CYS A 95 8.59 -2.04 -27.26
CA CYS A 95 8.27 -1.36 -26.02
C CYS A 95 6.75 -1.12 -25.90
N PRO A 96 6.07 -1.73 -24.93
CA PRO A 96 4.64 -1.49 -24.75
C PRO A 96 4.41 -0.12 -24.08
N GLY A 97 3.30 0.51 -24.42
CA GLY A 97 2.82 1.73 -23.78
C GLY A 97 3.67 2.98 -24.05
N GLY A 98 3.82 3.80 -23.01
CA GLY A 98 4.51 5.09 -23.07
C GLY A 98 3.56 6.29 -22.97
N PRO A 99 4.12 7.52 -23.01
CA PRO A 99 3.37 8.74 -22.72
C PRO A 99 2.14 8.98 -23.59
N ALA A 100 2.18 8.53 -24.85
CA ALA A 100 1.05 8.62 -25.78
C ALA A 100 -0.19 7.85 -25.28
N GLN A 101 0.01 6.84 -24.43
CA GLN A 101 -1.04 6.04 -23.80
C GLN A 101 -1.27 6.44 -22.32
N GLY A 102 -0.62 7.52 -21.86
CA GLY A 102 -0.75 8.01 -20.49
C GLY A 102 -0.07 7.14 -19.42
N VAL A 103 0.81 6.22 -19.82
CA VAL A 103 1.49 5.28 -18.91
C VAL A 103 3.01 5.40 -19.04
N PRO A 104 3.79 5.06 -17.99
CA PRO A 104 5.25 5.02 -18.10
C PRO A 104 5.71 4.07 -19.21
N GLN A 105 6.89 4.37 -19.78
CA GLN A 105 7.48 3.55 -20.82
C GLN A 105 7.64 2.09 -20.35
N SER A 106 7.30 1.14 -21.23
CA SER A 106 7.33 -0.31 -20.99
C SER A 106 6.19 -0.88 -20.11
N TYR A 107 5.14 -0.11 -19.82
CA TYR A 107 3.99 -0.58 -19.03
C TYR A 107 2.67 -0.46 -19.79
N THR A 108 1.70 -1.32 -19.46
CA THR A 108 0.36 -1.31 -20.09
C THR A 108 -0.69 -0.53 -19.31
N GLY A 109 -0.41 -0.17 -18.06
CA GLY A 109 -1.35 0.55 -17.18
C GLY A 109 -2.24 -0.37 -16.34
N HIS A 110 -2.27 -1.66 -16.65
CA HIS A 110 -3.12 -2.66 -15.97
C HIS A 110 -2.39 -3.38 -14.83
N GLU A 111 -1.08 -3.17 -14.70
CA GLU A 111 -0.30 -3.73 -13.62
C GLU A 111 -0.69 -3.08 -12.28
N PRO A 112 -0.71 -3.81 -11.16
CA PRO A 112 -1.13 -3.25 -9.88
C PRO A 112 -0.39 -1.97 -9.46
N ALA A 113 0.90 -1.87 -9.79
CA ALA A 113 1.66 -0.67 -9.50
C ALA A 113 1.38 0.48 -10.48
N ALA A 114 1.16 0.17 -11.76
CA ALA A 114 0.81 1.17 -12.78
C ALA A 114 -0.55 1.80 -12.46
N MET A 115 -1.55 0.98 -12.09
CA MET A 115 -2.86 1.44 -11.63
C MET A 115 -2.75 2.32 -10.37
N ARG A 116 -1.94 1.92 -9.38
CA ARG A 116 -1.70 2.76 -8.18
C ARG A 116 -1.01 4.07 -8.52
N GLY A 117 -0.08 4.07 -9.47
CA GLY A 117 0.56 5.27 -9.98
C GLY A 117 -0.45 6.23 -10.58
N SER A 118 -1.29 5.74 -11.51
CA SER A 118 -2.36 6.53 -12.13
C SER A 118 -3.38 7.05 -11.10
N GLN A 119 -3.82 6.23 -10.15
CA GLN A 119 -4.75 6.64 -9.07
C GLN A 119 -4.22 7.79 -8.22
N ASN A 120 -2.91 7.88 -8.04
CA ASN A 120 -2.24 8.94 -7.29
C ASN A 120 -1.68 10.03 -8.21
N SER A 121 -2.09 10.08 -9.48
CA SER A 121 -1.59 11.04 -10.48
C SER A 121 -0.06 11.07 -10.60
N TYR A 122 0.60 9.93 -10.36
CA TYR A 122 2.05 9.76 -10.31
C TYR A 122 2.77 10.63 -9.27
N ASP A 123 2.07 11.12 -8.25
CA ASP A 123 2.67 11.83 -7.14
C ASP A 123 3.47 10.82 -6.26
N PRO A 124 4.78 11.01 -6.08
CA PRO A 124 5.63 10.09 -5.30
C PRO A 124 5.18 9.95 -3.84
N TYR A 125 4.81 11.06 -3.19
CA TYR A 125 4.42 11.07 -1.80
C TYR A 125 3.11 10.30 -1.60
N LEU A 126 2.09 10.61 -2.41
CA LEU A 126 0.79 9.95 -2.33
C LEU A 126 0.89 8.45 -2.64
N GLN A 127 1.71 8.05 -3.62
CA GLN A 127 1.91 6.63 -3.94
C GLN A 127 2.49 5.85 -2.76
N VAL A 128 3.53 6.37 -2.12
CA VAL A 128 4.15 5.74 -0.95
C VAL A 128 3.17 5.73 0.23
N LYS A 129 2.59 6.88 0.56
CA LYS A 129 1.66 7.04 1.69
C LYS A 129 0.46 6.11 1.56
N SER A 130 -0.19 6.11 0.39
CA SER A 130 -1.32 5.22 0.07
C SER A 130 -0.94 3.75 0.21
N ARG A 131 0.27 3.36 -0.21
CA ARG A 131 0.74 1.98 -0.09
C ARG A 131 1.00 1.57 1.36
N ILE A 132 1.62 2.44 2.16
CA ILE A 132 1.83 2.20 3.60
C ILE A 132 0.50 2.06 4.33
N ASP A 133 -0.46 2.95 4.04
CA ASP A 133 -1.78 2.94 4.67
C ASP A 133 -2.57 1.70 4.28
N GLN A 134 -2.53 1.30 3.00
CA GLN A 134 -3.17 0.08 2.53
C GLN A 134 -2.62 -1.15 3.26
N LEU A 135 -1.31 -1.29 3.37
CA LEU A 135 -0.66 -2.42 4.06
C LEU A 135 -0.98 -2.43 5.56
N SER A 136 -0.96 -1.26 6.19
CA SER A 136 -1.32 -1.11 7.61
C SER A 136 -2.77 -1.50 7.86
N ALA A 137 -3.70 -1.08 7.00
CA ALA A 137 -5.12 -1.38 7.10
C ALA A 137 -5.42 -2.89 7.01
N ILE A 138 -4.62 -3.64 6.25
CA ILE A 138 -4.76 -5.11 6.16
C ILE A 138 -3.93 -5.86 7.22
N GLY A 139 -3.37 -5.15 8.20
CA GLY A 139 -2.70 -5.75 9.36
C GLY A 139 -1.22 -6.10 9.14
N HIS A 140 -0.57 -5.52 8.14
CA HIS A 140 0.87 -5.64 7.96
C HIS A 140 1.58 -4.52 8.72
N ARG A 141 2.64 -4.89 9.43
CA ARG A 141 3.56 -3.90 10.01
C ARG A 141 4.50 -3.43 8.89
N VAL A 142 4.61 -2.12 8.74
CA VAL A 142 5.54 -1.47 7.82
C VAL A 142 6.58 -0.75 8.67
N ASP A 143 7.74 -1.37 8.86
CA ASP A 143 8.84 -0.87 9.69
C ASP A 143 10.17 -0.78 8.94
N LYS A 144 10.36 -1.63 7.92
CA LYS A 144 11.46 -1.56 6.96
C LYS A 144 10.89 -1.51 5.56
N VAL A 145 11.31 -0.58 4.74
CA VAL A 145 10.78 -0.36 3.39
C VAL A 145 11.90 -0.43 2.36
N GLU A 146 11.72 -1.26 1.35
CA GLU A 146 12.53 -1.19 0.12
C GLU A 146 11.72 -0.41 -0.92
N LEU A 147 12.20 0.77 -1.27
CA LEU A 147 11.57 1.61 -2.29
C LEU A 147 12.08 1.20 -3.68
N ILE A 148 11.17 0.81 -4.57
CA ILE A 148 11.47 0.49 -5.97
C ILE A 148 10.85 1.57 -6.85
N VAL A 149 11.70 2.38 -7.48
CA VAL A 149 11.27 3.34 -8.50
C VAL A 149 11.12 2.62 -9.83
N MET A 150 9.90 2.59 -10.33
CA MET A 150 9.55 1.98 -11.61
C MET A 150 9.22 3.06 -12.64
N GLY A 151 9.69 2.78 -13.84
CA GLY A 151 9.55 3.64 -15.01
C GLY A 151 10.74 3.36 -15.91
N GLY A 152 10.50 3.16 -17.21
CA GLY A 152 11.57 2.79 -18.13
C GLY A 152 12.62 3.88 -18.35
N THR A 153 12.34 5.13 -17.93
CA THR A 153 13.10 6.32 -18.34
C THR A 153 13.52 7.22 -17.18
N PHE A 154 13.36 6.80 -15.92
CA PHE A 154 13.65 7.67 -14.75
C PHE A 154 15.05 8.30 -14.76
N PRO A 155 16.15 7.55 -15.00
CA PRO A 155 17.49 8.14 -15.03
C PRO A 155 17.70 9.15 -16.17
N ALA A 156 16.85 9.14 -17.20
CA ALA A 156 16.90 10.07 -18.33
C ALA A 156 16.06 11.34 -18.12
N THR A 157 15.33 11.44 -17.00
CA THR A 157 14.56 12.65 -16.66
C THR A 157 15.48 13.76 -16.11
N PRO A 158 15.04 15.03 -16.06
CA PRO A 158 15.83 16.10 -15.47
C PRO A 158 16.23 15.79 -14.02
N LEU A 159 17.47 16.13 -13.64
CA LEU A 159 17.99 15.86 -12.28
C LEU A 159 17.10 16.44 -11.18
N GLU A 160 16.54 17.64 -11.40
CA GLU A 160 15.60 18.28 -10.48
C GLU A 160 14.37 17.40 -10.19
N TYR A 161 13.81 16.77 -11.24
CA TYR A 161 12.70 15.84 -11.09
C TYR A 161 13.15 14.57 -10.35
N GLN A 162 14.33 14.03 -10.66
CA GLN A 162 14.85 12.85 -9.96
C GLN A 162 15.02 13.11 -8.46
N THR A 163 15.68 14.23 -8.11
CA THR A 163 15.90 14.64 -6.72
C THR A 163 14.59 14.87 -5.98
N TRP A 164 13.67 15.65 -6.58
CA TRP A 164 12.34 15.89 -6.01
C TRP A 164 11.57 14.58 -5.81
N PHE A 165 11.59 13.68 -6.79
CA PHE A 165 10.83 12.44 -6.74
C PHE A 165 11.29 11.54 -5.58
N ILE A 166 12.60 11.37 -5.42
CA ILE A 166 13.17 10.58 -4.31
C ILE A 166 12.90 11.27 -2.97
N GLN A 167 13.13 12.58 -2.87
CA GLN A 167 12.87 13.35 -1.65
C GLN A 167 11.43 13.14 -1.17
N ARG A 168 10.44 13.31 -2.07
CA ARG A 168 9.02 13.14 -1.74
C ARG A 168 8.63 11.71 -1.37
N CYS A 169 9.32 10.70 -1.93
CA CYS A 169 9.14 9.31 -1.48
C CYS A 169 9.62 9.13 -0.04
N LEU A 170 10.80 9.66 0.30
CA LEU A 170 11.36 9.60 1.65
C LEU A 170 10.48 10.37 2.66
N ASP A 171 10.02 11.57 2.29
CA ASP A 171 9.07 12.36 3.10
C ASP A 171 7.80 11.56 3.46
N ALA A 172 7.31 10.72 2.53
CA ALA A 172 6.13 9.90 2.79
C ALA A 172 6.42 8.72 3.73
N ILE A 173 7.65 8.18 3.68
CA ILE A 173 8.11 7.13 4.61
C ILE A 173 8.23 7.71 6.02
N THR A 174 8.86 8.88 6.16
CA THR A 174 9.09 9.54 7.47
C THR A 174 7.86 10.27 7.99
N SER A 175 6.92 10.63 7.11
CA SER A 175 5.81 11.56 7.38
C SER A 175 6.27 12.96 7.79
N VAL A 176 7.50 13.34 7.43
CA VAL A 176 8.09 14.67 7.66
C VAL A 176 8.36 15.31 6.29
N THR A 177 8.06 16.60 6.16
CA THR A 177 8.39 17.34 4.94
C THR A 177 9.80 17.90 5.07
N SER A 178 10.70 17.48 4.19
CA SER A 178 12.08 17.98 4.15
C SER A 178 12.23 19.18 3.21
N SER A 179 13.23 20.02 3.45
CA SER A 179 13.64 21.10 2.56
C SER A 179 14.59 20.65 1.46
N SER A 180 15.27 19.51 1.64
CA SER A 180 16.22 18.95 0.67
C SER A 180 16.27 17.42 0.71
N LEU A 181 16.82 16.82 -0.35
CA LEU A 181 17.05 15.36 -0.39
C LEU A 181 17.99 14.87 0.71
N GLU A 182 19.01 15.65 1.08
CA GLU A 182 19.95 15.27 2.15
C GLU A 182 19.26 15.27 3.52
N GLU A 183 18.40 16.25 3.78
CA GLU A 183 17.56 16.24 4.99
C GLU A 183 16.60 15.05 4.97
N ALA A 184 15.95 14.74 3.84
CA ALA A 184 15.06 13.59 3.72
C ALA A 184 15.77 12.25 4.04
N LYS A 185 17.02 12.10 3.60
CA LYS A 185 17.86 10.93 3.93
C LYS A 185 18.17 10.87 5.42
N SER A 186 18.59 11.99 6.00
CA SER A 186 18.91 12.08 7.43
C SER A 186 17.72 11.72 8.31
N GLU A 187 16.53 12.22 7.96
CA GLU A 187 15.28 11.85 8.62
C GLU A 187 14.96 10.36 8.43
N ALA A 188 15.14 9.81 7.22
CA ALA A 188 14.86 8.41 6.93
C ALA A 188 15.71 7.43 7.76
N GLU A 189 16.98 7.77 8.03
CA GLU A 189 17.91 6.95 8.83
C GLU A 189 17.44 6.73 10.27
N THR A 190 16.80 7.74 10.87
CA THR A 190 16.38 7.72 12.28
C THR A 190 14.89 7.48 12.46
N SER A 191 14.12 7.50 11.37
CA SER A 191 12.67 7.36 11.40
C SER A 191 12.19 5.98 11.87
N ARG A 192 10.90 5.93 12.23
CA ARG A 192 10.21 4.70 12.64
C ARG A 192 10.12 3.68 11.52
N ILE A 193 9.94 4.14 10.28
CA ILE A 193 9.89 3.29 9.09
C ILE A 193 11.19 3.51 8.34
N ARG A 194 12.12 2.58 8.45
CA ARG A 194 13.46 2.75 7.85
C ARG A 194 13.42 2.38 6.38
N ASN A 195 14.08 3.18 5.56
CA ASN A 195 14.38 2.84 4.18
C ASN A 195 15.76 2.18 4.06
#